data_AF-A0A950H0S5-F1
#
_entry.id   AF-A0A950H0S5-F1
#
_cell.length_a   1.000
_cell.length_b   1.000
_cell.length_c   1.000
_cell.angle_alpha   90.00
_cell.angle_beta   90.00
_cell.angle_gamma   90.00
#
_symmetry.space_group_name_H-M   'P 1'
#
loop_
_entity.id
_entity.type
_entity.pdbx_description
1 polymer ?
#
loop_
_entity_poly.entity_id
_entity_poly.type
_entity_poly.pdbx_seq_one_letter_code
_entity_poly.pdbx_strand_id
1 'polypeptide(L)'
;MHDERDQGGDVLTITPTARTTVLDVLSGESDADSLALWLEVSGEANGAWAYDMYFQALADASADDVVQADEALPVVVPAASVDRLRGATLDFSN
;
A
#
# COMPACT_ATOMS: atom_id res chain seq x y z
N MET A 1 13.00 -23.09 -10.81
CA MET A 1 13.28 -21.65 -10.70
C MET A 1 12.02 -21.00 -10.18
N HIS A 2 11.83 -21.06 -8.86
CA HIS A 2 10.83 -20.26 -8.16
C HIS A 2 11.71 -19.42 -7.24
N ASP A 3 11.87 -18.14 -7.57
CA ASP A 3 12.79 -17.23 -6.91
C ASP A 3 12.34 -17.08 -5.45
N GLU A 4 13.22 -17.41 -4.51
CA GLU A 4 13.12 -17.00 -3.11
C GLU A 4 13.30 -15.48 -3.04
N ARG A 5 12.19 -14.74 -2.95
CA ARG A 5 12.19 -13.27 -2.73
C ARG A 5 11.23 -12.83 -1.63
N ASP A 6 10.84 -13.70 -0.70
CA ASP A 6 10.16 -13.27 0.54
C ASP A 6 11.20 -12.76 1.56
N GLN A 7 11.73 -11.55 1.38
CA GLN A 7 12.65 -10.91 2.34
C GLN A 7 12.16 -9.53 2.82
N GLY A 8 10.84 -9.35 2.84
CA GLY A 8 10.15 -8.25 3.51
C GLY A 8 8.66 -8.51 3.37
N GLY A 9 8.03 -9.06 4.41
CA GLY A 9 6.68 -9.63 4.29
C GLY A 9 5.66 -8.62 3.78
N ASP A 10 5.24 -8.79 2.52
CA ASP A 10 4.16 -8.04 1.92
C ASP A 10 2.93 -8.16 2.82
N VAL A 11 2.45 -7.01 3.32
CA VAL A 11 1.25 -7.00 4.16
C VAL A 11 0.07 -7.36 3.29
N LEU A 12 0.03 -6.83 2.07
CA LEU A 12 -1.06 -7.07 1.14
C LEU A 12 -0.53 -7.28 -0.28
N THR A 13 -1.34 -7.97 -1.08
CA THR A 13 -1.08 -8.20 -2.49
C THR A 13 -1.75 -7.10 -3.30
N ILE A 14 -0.99 -6.38 -4.11
CA ILE A 14 -1.55 -5.40 -5.06
C ILE A 14 -1.61 -6.03 -6.44
N THR A 15 -2.76 -6.00 -7.10
CA THR A 15 -2.87 -6.53 -8.47
C THR A 15 -2.12 -5.63 -9.47
N PRO A 16 -1.63 -6.18 -10.58
CA PRO A 16 -0.91 -5.39 -11.60
C PRO A 16 -1.75 -4.24 -12.17
N THR A 17 -3.05 -4.48 -12.35
CA THR A 17 -4.01 -3.44 -12.77
C THR A 17 -4.06 -2.33 -11.74
N ALA A 18 -4.21 -2.68 -10.46
CA ALA A 18 -4.32 -1.69 -9.42
C ALA A 18 -3.03 -0.85 -9.30
N ARG A 19 -1.88 -1.52 -9.31
CA ARG A 19 -0.56 -0.88 -9.30
C ARG A 19 -0.41 0.12 -10.45
N THR A 20 -0.80 -0.27 -11.67
CA THR A 20 -0.68 0.61 -12.84
C THR A 20 -1.51 1.87 -12.69
N THR A 21 -2.75 1.75 -12.21
CA THR A 21 -3.62 2.91 -11.95
C THR A 21 -3.04 3.82 -10.88
N VAL A 22 -2.53 3.27 -9.76
CA VAL A 22 -1.94 4.08 -8.69
C VAL A 22 -0.69 4.81 -9.18
N LEU A 23 0.17 4.13 -9.94
CA LEU A 23 1.36 4.73 -10.53
C LEU A 23 1.04 5.85 -11.51
N ASP A 24 0.00 5.70 -12.31
CA ASP A 24 -0.46 6.75 -13.23
C ASP A 24 -0.89 8.01 -12.47
N VAL A 25 -1.66 7.85 -11.39
CA VAL A 25 -2.08 8.96 -10.52
C VAL A 25 -0.86 9.58 -9.82
N LEU A 26 0.02 8.75 -9.23
CA LEU A 26 1.22 9.20 -8.53
C LEU A 26 2.15 10.00 -9.45
N SER A 27 2.31 9.55 -10.70
CA SER A 27 3.14 10.23 -11.69
C SER A 27 2.60 11.62 -12.10
N GLY A 28 1.33 11.91 -11.80
CA GLY A 28 0.75 13.23 -12.00
C GLY A 28 1.07 14.23 -10.88
N GLU A 29 1.56 13.76 -9.73
CA GLU A 29 1.87 14.58 -8.57
C GLU A 29 3.24 15.26 -8.70
N SER A 30 3.37 16.46 -8.13
CA SER A 30 4.63 17.24 -8.23
C SER A 30 5.80 16.62 -7.44
N ASP A 31 5.50 15.80 -6.45
CA ASP A 31 6.47 15.19 -5.53
C ASP A 31 6.46 13.65 -5.60
N ALA A 32 6.10 13.10 -6.77
CA ALA A 32 5.96 11.66 -7.00
C ALA A 32 7.14 10.81 -6.47
N ASP A 33 8.38 11.31 -6.61
CA ASP A 33 9.60 10.61 -6.16
C ASP A 33 9.73 10.49 -4.62
N SER A 34 9.03 11.35 -3.87
CA SER A 34 9.07 11.38 -2.39
C SER A 34 7.81 10.79 -1.74
N LEU A 35 6.76 10.58 -2.54
CA LEU A 35 5.47 10.10 -2.11
C LEU A 35 5.41 8.57 -2.13
N ALA A 36 4.64 8.02 -1.21
CA ALA A 36 4.28 6.61 -1.13
C ALA A 36 2.76 6.46 -1.09
N LEU A 37 2.26 5.28 -1.46
CA LEU A 37 0.86 4.93 -1.26
C LEU A 37 0.65 4.55 0.21
N TRP A 38 -0.17 5.29 0.93
CA TRP A 38 -0.58 4.95 2.28
C TRP A 38 -1.91 4.23 2.26
N LEU A 39 -2.00 3.12 3.00
CA LEU A 39 -3.21 2.33 3.14
C LEU A 39 -3.49 2.06 4.61
N GLU A 40 -4.63 2.55 5.10
CA GLU A 40 -5.06 2.35 6.48
C GLU A 40 -6.52 1.94 6.59
N VAL A 41 -6.86 1.29 7.70
CA VAL A 41 -8.25 0.96 8.01
C VAL A 41 -8.85 2.15 8.76
N SER A 42 -9.67 2.95 8.07
CA SER A 42 -10.36 4.10 8.66
C SER A 42 -11.54 3.69 9.55
N GLY A 43 -12.04 2.45 9.40
CA GLY A 43 -13.05 1.91 10.30
C GLY A 43 -13.73 0.65 9.78
N GLU A 44 -14.91 0.37 10.33
CA GLU A 44 -15.81 -0.67 9.86
C GLU A 44 -17.14 -0.02 9.48
N ALA A 45 -17.58 -0.21 8.25
CA ALA A 45 -18.85 0.27 7.74
C ALA A 45 -19.72 -0.92 7.33
N ASN A 46 -20.84 -1.12 8.04
CA ASN A 46 -21.85 -2.14 7.72
C ASN A 46 -21.31 -3.57 7.60
N GLY A 47 -20.35 -3.96 8.44
CA GLY A 47 -19.73 -5.29 8.42
C GLY A 47 -18.67 -5.48 7.33
N ALA A 48 -18.26 -4.39 6.65
CA ALA A 48 -17.08 -4.34 5.80
C ALA A 48 -16.06 -3.36 6.39
N TRP A 49 -14.78 -3.64 6.21
CA TRP A 49 -13.72 -2.70 6.59
C TRP A 49 -13.72 -1.51 5.62
N ALA A 50 -13.69 -0.31 6.16
CA ALA A 50 -13.44 0.91 5.43
C ALA A 50 -11.92 1.12 5.36
N TYR A 51 -11.41 1.29 4.15
CA TYR A 51 -10.01 1.55 3.88
C TYR A 51 -9.86 2.96 3.34
N ASP A 52 -8.83 3.64 3.80
CA ASP A 52 -8.41 4.94 3.26
C ASP A 52 -7.10 4.78 2.50
N MET A 53 -7.02 5.43 1.34
CA MET A 53 -5.91 5.36 0.41
C MET A 53 -5.52 6.77 -0.01
N TYR A 54 -4.29 7.15 0.29
CA TYR A 54 -3.80 8.49 -0.02
C TYR A 54 -2.30 8.48 -0.30
N PHE A 55 -1.81 9.53 -0.95
CA PHE A 55 -0.38 9.74 -1.13
C PHE A 55 0.15 10.64 -0.02
N GLN A 56 1.21 10.18 0.64
CA GLN A 56 1.92 10.95 1.66
C GLN A 56 3.41 10.62 1.59
N ALA A 57 4.27 11.50 2.09
CA ALA A 57 5.71 11.33 1.98
C ALA A 57 6.15 10.03 2.66
N LEU A 58 7.04 9.29 2.00
CA LEU A 58 7.60 8.06 2.57
C LEU A 58 8.36 8.35 3.89
N ALA A 59 8.95 9.53 3.99
CA ALA A 59 9.67 9.97 5.17
C ALA A 59 8.77 10.17 6.42
N ASP A 60 7.45 10.28 6.25
CA ASP A 60 6.50 10.39 7.37
C ASP A 60 6.17 9.03 8.01
N ALA A 61 6.62 7.91 7.42
CA ALA A 61 6.43 6.57 7.97
C ALA A 61 7.17 6.43 9.31
N SER A 62 6.46 5.93 10.33
CA SER A 62 7.03 5.60 11.63
C SER A 62 7.82 4.29 11.57
N ALA A 63 8.67 4.05 12.58
CA ALA A 63 9.44 2.81 12.69
C ALA A 63 8.57 1.55 12.91
N ASP A 64 7.35 1.72 13.43
CA ASP A 64 6.38 0.64 13.62
C ASP A 64 5.54 0.37 12.35
N ASP A 65 5.55 1.30 11.40
CA ASP A 65 4.80 1.16 10.16
C ASP A 65 5.51 0.19 9.23
N VAL A 66 4.73 -0.58 8.47
CA VAL A 66 5.31 -1.51 7.50
C VAL A 66 5.39 -0.81 6.16
N VAL A 67 6.62 -0.59 5.72
CA VAL A 67 6.92 -0.12 4.37
C VAL A 67 7.18 -1.33 3.48
N GLN A 68 6.20 -1.61 2.62
CA GLN A 68 6.34 -2.58 1.55
C GLN A 68 7.05 -1.91 0.37
N ALA A 69 8.33 -2.23 0.23
CA ALA A 69 9.16 -1.75 -0.85
C ALA A 69 8.84 -2.55 -2.13
N ASP A 70 7.86 -2.08 -2.89
CA ASP A 70 7.61 -2.57 -4.24
C ASP A 70 8.57 -1.88 -5.22
N GLU A 71 9.04 -2.58 -6.27
CA GLU A 71 10.05 -2.08 -7.22
C GLU A 71 9.64 -0.78 -7.93
N ALA A 72 8.34 -0.43 -7.95
CA ALA A 72 7.84 0.79 -8.58
C ALA A 72 7.00 1.70 -7.67
N LEU A 73 6.38 1.16 -6.62
CA LEU A 73 5.41 1.89 -5.79
C LEU A 73 5.63 1.54 -4.31
N PRO A 74 6.34 2.37 -3.52
CA PRO A 74 6.43 2.14 -2.09
C PRO A 74 5.05 2.24 -1.47
N VAL A 75 4.69 1.25 -0.65
CA VAL A 75 3.40 1.18 0.04
C VAL A 75 3.65 1.21 1.53
N VAL A 76 3.02 2.14 2.23
CA VAL A 76 3.10 2.29 3.68
C VAL A 76 1.80 1.83 4.30
N VAL A 77 1.91 0.88 5.24
CA VAL A 77 0.78 0.40 6.03
C VAL A 77 1.04 0.78 7.49
N PRO A 78 0.24 1.70 8.06
CA PRO A 78 0.40 2.07 9.46
C PRO A 78 0.25 0.86 10.38
N ALA A 79 1.05 0.80 11.45
CA ALA A 79 1.10 -0.34 12.38
C ALA A 79 -0.29 -0.80 12.87
N ALA A 80 -1.19 0.17 13.13
CA ALA A 80 -2.56 -0.09 13.57
C ALA A 80 -3.42 -0.83 12.53
N SER A 81 -3.04 -0.76 11.25
CA SER A 81 -3.75 -1.34 10.12
C SER A 81 -3.09 -2.63 9.60
N VAL A 82 -1.81 -2.86 9.92
CA VAL A 82 -1.03 -4.03 9.45
C VAL A 82 -1.75 -5.34 9.72
N ASP A 83 -2.16 -5.60 10.96
CA ASP A 83 -2.83 -6.86 11.32
C ASP A 83 -4.15 -7.09 10.56
N ARG A 84 -4.85 -6.01 10.21
CA ARG A 84 -6.14 -6.06 9.50
C ARG A 84 -5.97 -6.23 8.00
N LEU A 85 -4.91 -5.66 7.44
CA LEU A 85 -4.60 -5.69 6.02
C LEU A 85 -3.75 -6.90 5.63
N ARG A 86 -3.20 -7.62 6.61
CA ARG A 86 -2.35 -8.78 6.38
C ARG A 86 -3.10 -9.86 5.58
N GLY A 87 -2.59 -10.15 4.38
CA GLY A 87 -3.18 -11.09 3.43
C GLY A 87 -4.34 -10.53 2.60
N ALA A 88 -4.66 -9.23 2.71
CA ALA A 88 -5.64 -8.59 1.84
C ALA A 88 -5.12 -8.52 0.39
N THR A 89 -6.04 -8.46 -0.56
CA THR A 89 -5.71 -8.19 -1.96
C THR A 89 -6.34 -6.86 -2.36
N LEU A 90 -5.50 -5.91 -2.76
CA LEU A 90 -5.92 -4.65 -3.36
C LEU A 90 -6.08 -4.84 -4.86
N ASP A 91 -7.30 -4.66 -5.34
CA ASP A 91 -7.65 -4.71 -6.75
C ASP A 91 -8.59 -3.58 -7.13
N PHE A 92 -8.35 -2.97 -8.29
CA PHE A 92 -9.26 -2.00 -8.92
C PHE A 92 -9.97 -2.70 -10.08
N SER A 93 -10.90 -3.61 -9.76
CA SER A 93 -11.87 -4.11 -10.73
C SER A 93 -12.96 -3.06 -10.94
N ASN A 94 -12.99 -2.44 -12.11
CA ASN A 94 -14.15 -1.71 -12.63
C ASN A 94 -14.68 -2.41 -13.89
#